data_AF-A0A535VU41-F1
#
_entry.id   AF-A0A535VU41-F1
#
_cell.length_a   1.000
_cell.length_b   1.000
_cell.length_c   1.000
_cell.angle_alpha   90.00
_cell.angle_beta   90.00
_cell.angle_gamma   90.00
#
_symmetry.space_group_name_H-M   'P 1'
#
loop_
_entity.id
_entity.type
_entity.pdbx_description
1 polymer ?
#
loop_
_entity_poly.entity_id
_entity_poly.type
_entity_poly.pdbx_seq_one_letter_code
_entity_poly.pdbx_strand_id
1 'polypeptide(L)'
;MTLAGARSRTWARGGRRRRLGFGLLAFGISGLVLVLLAAVLVLGSLAAVDTAASGFERQRAELVAMIDPAASALSDVATSAANAGASLTRASDASRRAADLTTRLATSFEGMAGLGSFDVFGARPFAGVASQFSDVAAQSRTLSTDLTATADAVLTNVADSAAVAVGLRGLADRLRRLEASTGVSGSGAPGTAGAGSSLPIGAARLVLLGLLAWLAIPAIVSTWLGWRLARRPAKTMARAR
;
A
#
# COMPACT_ATOMS: atom_id res chain seq x y z
N MET A 1 -19.84 87.29 56.82
CA MET A 1 -21.01 86.73 56.11
C MET A 1 -20.82 87.07 54.64
N THR A 2 -20.77 86.21 53.62
CA THR A 2 -21.18 84.81 53.46
C THR A 2 -20.56 84.29 52.14
N LEU A 3 -19.94 83.11 52.20
CA LEU A 3 -19.63 82.10 51.18
C LEU A 3 -19.82 82.43 49.67
N ALA A 4 -18.73 82.44 48.90
CA ALA A 4 -18.76 82.24 47.44
C ALA A 4 -17.93 80.99 47.09
N GLY A 5 -18.64 79.87 46.99
CA GLY A 5 -18.09 78.53 46.84
C GLY A 5 -17.56 78.20 45.44
N ALA A 6 -16.42 77.50 45.47
CA ALA A 6 -15.92 76.50 44.54
C ALA A 6 -16.83 76.10 43.35
N ARG A 7 -16.56 76.66 42.16
CA ARG A 7 -17.05 76.11 40.88
C ARG A 7 -16.02 76.29 39.77
N SER A 8 -14.95 75.51 39.77
CA SER A 8 -14.02 75.50 38.63
C SER A 8 -13.26 74.18 38.44
N ARG A 9 -13.90 73.01 38.54
CA ARG A 9 -13.21 71.72 38.28
C ARG A 9 -14.06 70.63 37.60
N THR A 10 -14.99 70.96 36.72
CA THR A 10 -15.84 69.94 36.07
C THR A 10 -15.65 69.78 34.56
N TRP A 11 -15.03 70.74 33.86
CA TRP A 11 -14.97 70.72 32.40
C TRP A 11 -13.85 69.84 31.79
N ALA A 12 -12.78 69.53 32.52
CA ALA A 12 -11.66 68.73 31.99
C ALA A 12 -11.90 67.21 31.96
N ARG A 13 -12.99 66.71 32.57
CA ARG A 13 -13.22 65.25 32.75
C ARG A 13 -13.95 64.58 31.57
N GLY A 14 -14.60 65.35 30.69
CA GLY A 14 -15.34 64.82 29.54
C GLY A 14 -14.45 64.27 28.41
N GLY A 15 -13.33 64.94 28.12
CA GLY A 15 -12.42 64.57 27.03
C GLY A 15 -11.59 63.30 27.31
N ARG A 16 -11.10 63.11 28.54
CA ARG A 16 -10.30 61.92 28.92
C ARG A 16 -11.12 60.62 28.90
N ARG A 17 -12.40 60.67 29.30
CA ARG A 17 -13.29 59.50 29.27
C ARG A 17 -13.59 59.02 27.85
N ARG A 18 -13.71 59.95 26.87
CA ARG A 18 -13.89 59.61 25.45
C ARG A 18 -12.62 58.98 24.83
N ARG A 19 -11.43 59.48 25.18
CA ARG A 19 -10.15 58.92 24.69
C ARG A 19 -9.85 57.53 25.26
N LEU A 20 -10.16 57.31 26.54
CA LEU A 20 -10.05 55.97 27.15
C LEU A 20 -11.03 54.96 26.55
N GLY A 21 -12.25 55.40 26.21
CA GLY A 21 -13.22 54.55 25.49
C GLY A 21 -12.77 54.18 24.08
N PHE A 22 -12.13 55.10 23.35
CA PHE A 22 -11.60 54.84 22.02
C PHE A 22 -10.40 53.88 22.05
N GLY A 23 -9.52 53.99 23.06
CA GLY A 23 -8.40 53.07 23.27
C GLY A 23 -8.86 51.63 23.57
N LEU A 24 -9.92 51.47 24.38
CA LEU A 24 -10.51 50.15 24.64
C LEU A 24 -11.18 49.55 23.40
N LEU A 25 -11.83 50.38 22.58
CA LEU A 25 -12.48 49.94 21.35
C LEU A 25 -11.44 49.49 20.31
N ALA A 26 -10.34 50.24 20.16
CA ALA A 26 -9.23 49.87 19.28
C ALA A 26 -8.58 48.55 19.72
N PHE A 27 -8.38 48.37 21.03
CA PHE A 27 -7.83 47.12 21.59
C PHE A 27 -8.78 45.92 21.39
N GLY A 28 -10.09 46.12 21.55
CA GLY A 28 -11.10 45.08 21.30
C GLY A 28 -11.19 44.68 19.82
N ILE A 29 -11.15 45.66 18.91
CA ILE A 29 -11.12 45.39 17.46
C ILE A 29 -9.84 44.66 17.07
N SER A 30 -8.67 45.08 17.60
CA SER A 30 -7.41 44.38 17.32
C SER A 30 -7.41 42.95 17.83
N GLY A 31 -7.99 42.70 19.00
CA GLY A 31 -8.15 41.34 19.54
C GLY A 31 -9.06 40.48 18.66
N LEU A 32 -10.19 41.03 18.19
CA LEU A 32 -11.14 40.31 17.34
C LEU A 32 -10.54 40.00 15.96
N VAL A 33 -9.78 40.94 15.39
CA VAL A 33 -9.02 40.72 14.14
C VAL A 33 -7.96 39.63 14.32
N LEU A 34 -7.22 39.61 15.44
CA LEU A 34 -6.25 38.56 15.75
C LEU A 34 -6.89 37.18 15.89
N VAL A 35 -8.03 37.08 16.58
CA VAL A 35 -8.78 35.81 16.71
C VAL A 35 -9.29 35.33 15.36
N LEU A 36 -9.83 36.23 14.54
CA LEU A 36 -10.33 35.89 13.21
C LEU A 36 -9.20 35.43 12.29
N LEU A 37 -8.04 36.09 12.34
CA LEU A 37 -6.86 35.71 11.56
C LEU A 37 -6.29 34.36 12.02
N ALA A 38 -6.24 34.12 13.35
CA ALA A 38 -5.84 32.83 13.90
C ALA A 38 -6.80 31.70 13.51
N ALA A 39 -8.11 31.95 13.55
CA ALA A 39 -9.13 31.00 13.13
C ALA A 39 -8.98 30.64 11.64
N VAL A 40 -8.78 31.62 10.76
CA VAL A 40 -8.56 31.38 9.33
C VAL A 40 -7.30 30.55 9.09
N LEU A 41 -6.18 30.85 9.78
CA LEU A 41 -4.95 30.06 9.68
C LEU A 41 -5.16 28.61 10.13
N VAL A 42 -5.83 28.41 11.26
CA VAL A 42 -6.11 27.08 11.81
C VAL A 42 -7.03 26.28 10.91
N LEU A 43 -8.16 26.86 10.46
CA LEU A 43 -9.11 26.17 9.59
C LEU A 43 -8.47 25.84 8.23
N GLY A 44 -7.66 26.75 7.67
CA GLY A 44 -6.92 26.53 6.43
C GLY A 44 -5.88 25.41 6.56
N SER A 45 -5.12 25.41 7.67
CA SER A 45 -4.12 24.36 7.95
C SER A 45 -4.78 23.00 8.18
N LEU A 46 -5.88 22.95 8.94
CA LEU A 46 -6.64 21.71 9.16
C LEU A 46 -7.27 21.17 7.88
N ALA A 47 -7.81 22.03 7.02
CA ALA A 47 -8.34 21.63 5.72
C ALA A 47 -7.24 21.07 4.81
N ALA A 48 -6.06 21.70 4.80
CA ALA A 48 -4.91 21.19 4.05
C ALA A 48 -4.44 19.81 4.57
N VAL A 49 -4.42 19.61 5.90
CA VAL A 49 -4.08 18.34 6.54
C VAL A 49 -5.11 17.25 6.23
N ASP A 50 -6.41 17.57 6.24
CA ASP A 50 -7.48 16.63 5.92
C ASP A 50 -7.46 16.21 4.44
N THR A 51 -7.16 17.15 3.55
CA THR A 51 -6.99 16.89 2.11
C THR A 51 -5.75 16.02 1.86
N ALA A 52 -4.65 16.29 2.56
CA ALA A 52 -3.44 15.47 2.48
C ALA A 52 -3.68 14.05 3.03
N ALA A 53 -4.31 13.93 4.21
CA ALA A 53 -4.61 12.65 4.85
C ALA A 53 -5.54 11.78 3.98
N SER A 54 -6.59 12.35 3.40
CA SER A 54 -7.50 11.64 2.49
C SER A 54 -6.83 11.24 1.16
N GLY A 55 -5.88 12.02 0.67
CA GLY A 55 -5.03 11.66 -0.47
C GLY A 55 -4.15 10.45 -0.17
N PHE A 56 -3.49 10.42 0.99
CA PHE A 56 -2.67 9.29 1.43
C PHE A 56 -3.51 8.02 1.65
N GLU A 57 -4.71 8.13 2.23
CA GLU A 57 -5.57 6.98 2.44
C GLU A 57 -6.07 6.38 1.11
N ARG A 58 -6.37 7.21 0.10
CA ARG A 58 -6.72 6.72 -1.25
C ARG A 58 -5.56 6.01 -1.92
N GLN A 59 -4.36 6.61 -1.90
CA GLN A 59 -3.17 5.98 -2.49
C GLN A 59 -2.85 4.65 -1.78
N ARG A 60 -2.98 4.61 -0.46
CA ARG A 60 -2.82 3.39 0.33
C ARG A 60 -3.86 2.33 -0.02
N ALA A 61 -5.13 2.71 -0.15
CA ALA A 61 -6.20 1.80 -0.54
C ALA A 61 -6.00 1.24 -1.96
N GLU A 62 -5.55 2.06 -2.90
CA GLU A 62 -5.23 1.65 -4.27
C GLU A 62 -4.03 0.69 -4.30
N LEU A 63 -2.98 0.98 -3.54
CA LEU A 63 -1.82 0.08 -3.38
C LEU A 63 -2.23 -1.26 -2.78
N VAL A 64 -3.05 -1.25 -1.71
CA VAL A 64 -3.55 -2.49 -1.09
C VAL A 64 -4.46 -3.26 -2.04
N ALA A 65 -5.31 -2.58 -2.81
CA ALA A 65 -6.15 -3.21 -3.81
C ALA A 65 -5.36 -3.91 -4.93
N MET A 66 -4.10 -3.51 -5.18
CA MET A 66 -3.21 -4.19 -6.12
C MET A 66 -2.43 -5.37 -5.50
N ILE A 67 -2.33 -5.45 -4.17
CA ILE A 67 -1.58 -6.52 -3.47
C ILE A 67 -2.29 -7.87 -3.62
N ASP A 68 -3.60 -7.93 -3.43
CA ASP A 68 -4.36 -9.19 -3.51
C ASP A 68 -4.33 -9.80 -4.94
N PRO A 69 -4.58 -9.03 -6.02
CA PRO A 69 -4.40 -9.51 -7.39
C PRO A 69 -2.96 -9.96 -7.71
N ALA A 70 -1.95 -9.29 -7.15
CA ALA A 70 -0.56 -9.71 -7.32
C ALA A 70 -0.28 -11.04 -6.59
N ALA A 71 -0.80 -11.20 -5.38
CA ALA A 71 -0.67 -12.43 -4.61
C ALA A 71 -1.41 -13.60 -5.28
N SER A 72 -2.60 -13.36 -5.85
CA SER A 72 -3.33 -14.38 -6.61
C SER A 72 -2.58 -14.78 -7.87
N ALA A 73 -2.09 -13.82 -8.65
CA ALA A 73 -1.30 -14.09 -9.86
C ALA A 73 -0.03 -14.92 -9.54
N LEU A 74 0.69 -14.60 -8.47
CA LEU A 74 1.84 -15.39 -8.02
C LEU A 74 1.46 -16.82 -7.62
N SER A 75 0.30 -16.99 -6.98
CA SER A 75 -0.24 -18.31 -6.62
C SER A 75 -0.62 -19.13 -7.85
N ASP A 76 -1.20 -18.50 -8.87
CA ASP A 76 -1.57 -19.13 -10.13
C ASP A 76 -0.32 -19.57 -10.91
N VAL A 77 0.70 -18.71 -10.98
CA VAL A 77 2.00 -19.06 -11.59
C VAL A 77 2.65 -20.24 -10.83
N ALA A 78 2.60 -20.25 -9.50
CA ALA A 78 3.11 -21.38 -8.72
C ALA A 78 2.37 -22.69 -9.00
N THR A 79 1.05 -22.62 -9.22
CA THR A 79 0.23 -23.78 -9.60
C THR A 79 0.56 -24.26 -11.02
N SER A 80 0.73 -23.32 -11.95
CA SER A 80 1.16 -23.61 -13.33
C SER A 80 2.53 -24.28 -13.36
N ALA A 81 3.50 -23.77 -12.58
CA ALA A 81 4.82 -24.37 -12.44
C ALA A 81 4.77 -25.81 -11.87
N ALA A 82 3.88 -26.07 -10.89
CA ALA A 82 3.68 -27.42 -10.38
C ALA A 82 3.08 -28.38 -11.44
N ASN A 83 2.11 -27.91 -12.23
CA ASN A 83 1.53 -28.68 -13.33
C ASN A 83 2.54 -28.95 -14.47
N ALA A 84 3.41 -27.98 -14.76
CA ALA A 84 4.52 -28.14 -15.68
C ALA A 84 5.50 -29.21 -15.17
N GLY A 85 5.84 -29.19 -13.88
CA GLY A 85 6.63 -30.23 -13.22
C GLY A 85 6.05 -31.63 -13.43
N ALA A 86 4.74 -31.81 -13.22
CA ALA A 86 4.09 -33.10 -13.46
C ALA A 86 4.17 -33.55 -14.93
N SER A 87 4.03 -32.62 -15.88
CA SER A 87 4.16 -32.92 -17.31
C SER A 87 5.60 -33.30 -17.69
N LEU A 88 6.58 -32.61 -17.13
CA LEU A 88 8.00 -32.90 -17.30
C LEU A 88 8.38 -34.28 -16.70
N THR A 89 7.85 -34.65 -15.54
CA THR A 89 8.03 -36.01 -14.99
C THR A 89 7.54 -37.08 -15.96
N ARG A 90 6.34 -36.91 -16.54
CA ARG A 90 5.83 -37.85 -17.55
C ARG A 90 6.71 -37.90 -18.80
N ALA A 91 7.28 -36.77 -19.22
CA ALA A 91 8.22 -36.70 -20.33
C ALA A 91 9.52 -37.46 -20.03
N SER A 92 10.08 -37.29 -18.82
CA SER A 92 11.24 -38.06 -18.34
C SER A 92 10.96 -39.56 -18.36
N ASP A 93 9.80 -39.99 -17.84
CA ASP A 93 9.43 -41.41 -17.85
C ASP A 93 9.25 -41.95 -19.27
N ALA A 94 8.72 -41.15 -20.19
CA ALA A 94 8.62 -41.52 -21.59
C ALA A 94 10.00 -41.66 -22.25
N SER A 95 10.93 -40.74 -21.99
CA SER A 95 12.32 -40.83 -22.47
C SER A 95 13.03 -42.07 -21.94
N ARG A 96 12.83 -42.43 -20.66
CA ARG A 96 13.39 -43.67 -20.09
C ARG A 96 12.82 -44.93 -20.74
N ARG A 97 11.52 -44.97 -21.01
CA ARG A 97 10.91 -46.09 -21.76
C ARG A 97 11.45 -46.18 -23.18
N ALA A 98 11.66 -45.04 -23.84
CA ALA A 98 12.29 -44.99 -25.16
C ALA A 98 13.75 -45.48 -25.10
N ALA A 99 14.52 -45.10 -24.08
CA ALA A 99 15.89 -45.59 -23.88
C ALA A 99 15.94 -47.11 -23.69
N ASP A 100 15.05 -47.68 -22.87
CA ASP A 100 14.94 -49.14 -22.68
C ASP A 100 14.59 -49.85 -24.00
N LEU A 101 13.61 -49.33 -24.75
CA LEU A 101 13.26 -49.87 -26.07
C LEU A 101 14.46 -49.84 -27.02
N THR A 102 15.18 -48.72 -27.10
CA THR A 102 16.36 -48.57 -27.95
C THR A 102 17.49 -49.52 -27.51
N THR A 103 17.64 -49.76 -26.21
CA THR A 103 18.62 -50.75 -25.69
C THR A 103 18.25 -52.17 -26.10
N ARG A 104 16.96 -52.53 -26.05
CA ARG A 104 16.49 -53.83 -26.52
C ARG A 104 16.67 -53.98 -28.03
N LEU A 105 16.40 -52.93 -28.79
CA LEU A 105 16.68 -52.89 -30.23
C LEU A 105 18.17 -53.10 -30.51
N ALA A 106 19.06 -52.41 -29.80
CA ALA A 106 20.50 -52.59 -29.91
C ALA A 106 20.91 -54.05 -29.67
N THR A 107 20.36 -54.66 -28.61
CA THR A 107 20.62 -56.06 -28.25
C THR A 107 20.16 -57.01 -29.35
N SER A 108 18.98 -56.78 -29.93
CA SER A 108 18.47 -57.57 -31.06
C SER A 108 19.34 -57.43 -32.32
N PHE A 109 19.79 -56.21 -32.64
CA PHE A 109 20.69 -55.97 -33.78
C PHE A 109 22.04 -56.64 -33.59
N GLU A 110 22.59 -56.60 -32.38
CA GLU A 110 23.86 -57.26 -32.09
C GLU A 110 23.74 -58.79 -32.14
N GLY A 111 22.61 -59.35 -31.70
CA GLY A 111 22.27 -60.76 -31.90
C GLY A 111 22.24 -61.15 -33.38
N MET A 112 21.64 -60.30 -34.24
CA MET A 112 21.65 -60.50 -35.69
C MET A 112 23.04 -60.34 -36.31
N ALA A 113 23.86 -59.40 -35.84
CA ALA A 113 25.25 -59.25 -36.25
C ALA A 113 26.06 -60.51 -35.95
N GLY A 114 25.79 -61.16 -34.80
CA GLY A 114 26.38 -62.45 -34.43
C GLY A 114 26.14 -63.56 -35.45
N LEU A 115 24.99 -63.56 -36.14
CA LEU A 115 24.68 -64.53 -37.20
C LEU A 115 25.60 -64.37 -38.43
N GLY A 116 26.18 -63.19 -38.62
CA GLY A 116 27.16 -62.92 -39.68
C GLY A 116 28.49 -63.64 -39.52
N SER A 117 28.75 -64.21 -38.34
CA SER A 117 29.96 -64.98 -38.05
C SER A 117 29.87 -66.45 -38.49
N PHE A 118 28.69 -66.93 -38.90
CA PHE A 118 28.50 -68.29 -39.39
C PHE A 118 29.26 -68.51 -40.70
N ASP A 119 30.09 -69.54 -40.68
CA ASP A 119 30.88 -69.99 -41.82
C ASP A 119 30.26 -71.26 -42.40
N VAL A 120 29.99 -71.25 -43.70
CA VAL A 120 29.47 -72.41 -44.43
C VAL A 120 30.44 -72.70 -45.56
N PHE A 121 31.23 -73.76 -45.42
CA PHE A 121 32.27 -74.17 -46.38
C PHE A 121 33.30 -73.06 -46.71
N GLY A 122 33.69 -72.24 -45.73
CA GLY A 122 34.65 -71.13 -45.90
C GLY A 122 34.06 -69.84 -46.45
N ALA A 123 32.75 -69.81 -46.74
CA ALA A 123 32.04 -68.61 -47.17
C ALA A 123 31.22 -68.03 -46.00
N ARG A 124 31.31 -66.71 -45.82
CA ARG A 124 30.51 -65.94 -44.85
C ARG A 124 29.50 -65.05 -45.57
N PRO A 125 28.37 -65.61 -46.06
CA PRO A 125 27.45 -64.89 -46.94
C PRO A 125 26.82 -63.63 -46.31
N PHE A 126 26.81 -63.54 -44.98
CA PHE A 126 26.21 -62.42 -44.24
C PHE A 126 27.23 -61.45 -43.62
N ALA A 127 28.55 -61.66 -43.84
CA ALA A 127 29.58 -60.84 -43.21
C ALA A 127 29.46 -59.34 -43.55
N GLY A 128 29.02 -58.99 -44.77
CA GLY A 128 28.83 -57.60 -45.19
C GLY A 128 27.64 -56.89 -44.54
N VAL A 129 26.64 -57.63 -44.05
CA VAL A 129 25.44 -57.08 -43.39
C VAL A 129 25.63 -57.06 -41.86
N ALA A 130 26.48 -57.95 -41.35
CA ALA A 130 26.82 -58.04 -39.93
C ALA A 130 27.41 -56.74 -39.37
N SER A 131 28.29 -56.08 -40.12
CA SER A 131 28.87 -54.79 -39.74
C SER A 131 27.80 -53.71 -39.61
N GLN A 132 26.85 -53.65 -40.56
CA GLN A 132 25.75 -52.69 -40.52
C GLN A 132 24.85 -52.89 -39.30
N PHE A 133 24.55 -54.14 -38.94
CA PHE A 133 23.79 -54.43 -37.71
C PHE A 133 24.56 -54.04 -36.45
N SER A 134 25.87 -54.27 -36.41
CA SER A 134 26.74 -53.81 -35.31
C SER A 134 26.73 -52.28 -35.19
N ASP A 135 26.80 -51.57 -36.30
CA ASP A 135 26.78 -50.09 -36.32
C ASP A 135 25.43 -49.54 -35.83
N VAL A 136 24.31 -50.13 -36.26
CA VAL A 136 22.98 -49.76 -35.78
C VAL A 136 22.82 -50.09 -34.29
N ALA A 137 23.38 -51.20 -33.81
CA ALA A 137 23.38 -51.53 -32.39
C ALA A 137 24.16 -50.49 -31.58
N ALA A 138 25.35 -50.07 -32.06
CA ALA A 138 26.14 -49.02 -31.41
C ALA A 138 25.40 -47.67 -31.39
N GLN A 139 24.83 -47.24 -32.51
CA GLN A 139 24.04 -46.01 -32.58
C GLN A 139 22.82 -46.05 -31.65
N SER A 140 22.15 -47.20 -31.58
CA SER A 140 21.02 -47.41 -30.67
C SER A 140 21.47 -47.28 -29.19
N ARG A 141 22.63 -47.82 -28.81
CA ARG A 141 23.17 -47.62 -27.45
C ARG A 141 23.48 -46.16 -27.14
N THR A 142 24.08 -45.44 -28.09
CA THR A 142 24.33 -44.00 -27.94
C THR A 142 23.02 -43.25 -27.74
N LEU A 143 22.01 -43.49 -28.57
CA LEU A 143 20.69 -42.86 -28.44
C LEU A 143 20.01 -43.20 -27.11
N SER A 144 20.13 -44.44 -26.63
CA SER A 144 19.62 -44.83 -25.30
C SER A 144 20.29 -44.03 -24.17
N THR A 145 21.61 -43.85 -24.28
CA THR A 145 22.39 -43.05 -23.32
C THR A 145 21.93 -41.59 -23.33
N ASP A 146 21.77 -41.00 -24.52
CA ASP A 146 21.31 -39.62 -24.70
C ASP A 146 19.89 -39.41 -24.17
N LEU A 147 18.98 -40.38 -24.41
CA LEU A 147 17.62 -40.35 -23.88
C LEU A 147 17.59 -40.45 -22.34
N THR A 148 18.49 -41.26 -21.77
CA THR A 148 18.65 -41.36 -20.31
C THR A 148 19.16 -40.05 -19.72
N ALA A 149 20.21 -39.47 -20.31
CA ALA A 149 20.73 -38.16 -19.91
C ALA A 149 19.68 -37.05 -20.03
N THR A 150 18.87 -37.08 -21.10
CA THR A 150 17.75 -36.16 -21.30
C THR A 150 16.70 -36.33 -20.21
N ALA A 151 16.35 -37.56 -19.82
CA ALA A 151 15.40 -37.80 -18.73
C ALA A 151 15.90 -37.23 -17.40
N ASP A 152 17.19 -37.40 -17.10
CA ASP A 152 17.80 -36.88 -15.86
C ASP A 152 17.88 -35.34 -15.85
N ALA A 153 18.17 -34.72 -17.00
CA ALA A 153 18.09 -33.27 -17.16
C ALA A 153 16.66 -32.74 -16.95
N VAL A 154 15.66 -33.44 -17.47
CA VAL A 154 14.24 -33.11 -17.26
C VAL A 154 13.86 -33.22 -15.79
N LEU A 155 14.31 -34.24 -15.06
CA LEU A 155 14.08 -34.37 -13.62
C LEU A 155 14.71 -33.24 -12.81
N THR A 156 15.90 -32.78 -13.22
CA THR A 156 16.54 -31.60 -12.61
C THR A 156 15.66 -30.36 -12.79
N ASN A 157 15.16 -30.14 -14.01
CA ASN A 157 14.25 -29.03 -14.30
C ASN A 157 12.93 -29.11 -13.51
N VAL A 158 12.40 -30.33 -13.27
CA VAL A 158 11.25 -30.53 -12.38
C VAL A 158 11.54 -30.04 -10.96
N ALA A 159 12.71 -30.38 -10.42
CA ALA A 159 13.11 -29.95 -9.07
C ALA A 159 13.27 -28.42 -8.99
N ASP A 160 13.88 -27.80 -9.99
CA ASP A 160 14.03 -26.35 -10.08
C ASP A 160 12.69 -25.65 -10.20
N SER A 161 11.79 -26.16 -11.04
CA SER A 161 10.42 -25.64 -11.20
C SER A 161 9.63 -25.73 -9.89
N ALA A 162 9.81 -26.81 -9.12
CA ALA A 162 9.20 -26.95 -7.80
C ALA A 162 9.75 -25.92 -6.80
N ALA A 163 11.06 -25.67 -6.82
CA ALA A 163 11.69 -24.65 -5.97
C ALA A 163 11.17 -23.24 -6.31
N VAL A 164 11.02 -22.91 -7.60
CA VAL A 164 10.41 -21.66 -8.06
C VAL A 164 8.97 -21.54 -7.57
N ALA A 165 8.17 -22.60 -7.70
CA ALA A 165 6.78 -22.60 -7.23
C ALA A 165 6.68 -22.34 -5.72
N VAL A 166 7.58 -22.92 -4.91
CA VAL A 166 7.66 -22.65 -3.47
C VAL A 166 8.04 -21.18 -3.21
N GLY A 167 9.02 -20.64 -3.93
CA GLY A 167 9.42 -19.24 -3.82
C GLY A 167 8.28 -18.27 -4.12
N LEU A 168 7.52 -18.52 -5.19
CA LEU A 168 6.36 -17.71 -5.59
C LEU A 168 5.23 -17.75 -4.56
N ARG A 169 4.92 -18.92 -3.99
CA ARG A 169 3.96 -19.02 -2.86
C ARG A 169 4.44 -18.25 -1.64
N GLY A 170 5.74 -18.34 -1.32
CA GLY A 170 6.34 -17.58 -0.23
C GLY A 170 6.23 -16.06 -0.43
N LEU A 171 6.38 -15.57 -1.66
CA LEU A 171 6.15 -14.16 -2.00
C LEU A 171 4.67 -13.77 -1.87
N ALA A 172 3.75 -14.60 -2.37
CA ALA A 172 2.31 -14.38 -2.22
C ALA A 172 1.90 -14.30 -0.74
N ASP A 173 2.42 -15.17 0.11
CA ASP A 173 2.13 -15.14 1.54
C ASP A 173 2.72 -13.92 2.25
N ARG A 174 3.91 -13.45 1.84
CA ARG A 174 4.48 -12.18 2.35
C ARG A 174 3.61 -11.00 1.96
N LEU A 175 3.08 -10.97 0.74
CA LEU A 175 2.14 -9.94 0.27
C LEU A 175 0.84 -9.96 1.07
N ARG A 176 0.22 -11.13 1.29
CA ARG A 176 -0.99 -11.26 2.14
C ARG A 176 -0.74 -10.84 3.58
N ARG A 177 0.43 -11.16 4.14
CA ARG A 177 0.81 -10.70 5.49
C ARG A 177 1.00 -9.19 5.54
N LEU A 178 1.56 -8.58 4.49
CA LEU A 178 1.69 -7.14 4.38
C LEU A 178 0.31 -6.48 4.35
N GLU A 179 -0.63 -7.00 3.56
CA GLU A 179 -2.03 -6.56 3.53
C GLU A 179 -2.69 -6.68 4.91
N ALA A 180 -2.58 -7.84 5.58
CA ALA A 180 -3.14 -8.07 6.91
C ALA A 180 -2.56 -7.11 7.96
N SER A 181 -1.24 -6.85 7.92
CA SER A 181 -0.59 -5.89 8.82
C SER A 181 -1.01 -4.44 8.57
N THR A 182 -1.48 -4.15 7.36
CA THR A 182 -1.98 -2.84 6.95
C THR A 182 -3.44 -2.63 7.40
N GLY A 183 -4.13 -3.67 7.91
CA GLY A 183 -5.42 -3.53 8.59
C GLY A 183 -6.60 -3.12 7.70
N VAL A 184 -6.42 -3.14 6.38
CA VAL A 184 -7.49 -2.88 5.38
C VAL A 184 -8.12 -4.23 5.01
N SER A 185 -8.49 -5.04 6.00
CA SER A 185 -9.33 -6.20 5.73
C SER A 185 -10.68 -5.69 5.26
N GLY A 186 -11.02 -5.96 4.01
CA GLY A 186 -12.19 -5.46 3.34
C GLY A 186 -13.47 -5.58 4.17
N SER A 187 -14.02 -4.44 4.57
CA SER A 187 -15.45 -4.30 4.85
C SER A 187 -16.03 -3.41 3.77
N GLY A 188 -16.57 -4.05 2.73
CA GLY A 188 -17.40 -3.41 1.71
C GLY A 188 -18.72 -2.91 2.28
N ALA A 189 -18.68 -1.90 3.15
CA ALA A 189 -19.84 -1.15 3.60
C ALA A 189 -19.62 0.34 3.27
N PRO A 190 -20.47 0.98 2.45
CA PRO A 190 -20.46 2.44 2.32
C PRO A 190 -21.07 3.02 3.59
N GLY A 191 -20.27 3.20 4.63
CA GLY A 191 -20.80 3.66 5.90
C GLY A 191 -19.72 3.93 6.92
N THR A 192 -19.50 5.21 7.18
CA THR A 192 -18.68 5.78 8.27
C THR A 192 -17.18 5.53 8.17
N ALA A 193 -16.47 6.58 7.72
CA ALA A 193 -15.03 6.71 7.82
C ALA A 193 -14.51 6.22 9.18
N GLY A 194 -13.53 5.32 9.12
CA GLY A 194 -13.02 4.55 10.24
C GLY A 194 -12.53 5.40 11.41
N ALA A 195 -13.13 5.13 12.56
CA ALA A 195 -12.69 5.54 13.90
C ALA A 195 -11.46 4.74 14.41
N GLY A 196 -10.61 4.22 13.52
CA GLY A 196 -9.60 3.21 13.85
C GLY A 196 -8.20 3.71 14.18
N SER A 197 -7.81 4.93 13.78
CA SER A 197 -6.42 5.40 13.94
C SER A 197 -6.25 6.92 13.98
N SER A 198 -7.34 7.69 13.89
CA SER A 198 -7.36 9.16 13.87
C SER A 198 -7.72 9.82 15.21
N LEU A 199 -7.86 9.01 16.28
CA LEU A 199 -8.19 9.46 17.64
C LEU A 199 -7.38 10.67 18.16
N PRO A 200 -6.06 10.78 17.96
CA PRO A 200 -5.32 11.95 18.47
C PRO A 200 -5.60 13.24 17.66
N ILE A 201 -5.91 13.13 16.37
CA ILE A 201 -6.13 14.28 15.47
C ILE A 201 -7.54 14.84 15.66
N GLY A 202 -8.54 13.97 15.80
CA GLY A 202 -9.92 14.37 16.10
C GLY A 202 -10.05 15.06 17.46
N ALA A 203 -9.40 14.51 18.49
CA ALA A 203 -9.36 15.11 19.83
C ALA A 203 -8.64 16.46 19.84
N ALA A 204 -7.48 16.56 19.18
CA ALA A 204 -6.75 17.82 19.06
C ALA A 204 -7.56 18.92 18.34
N ARG A 205 -8.30 18.57 17.29
CA ARG A 205 -9.19 19.48 16.56
C ARG A 205 -10.31 20.04 17.44
N LEU A 206 -10.88 19.20 18.29
CA LEU A 206 -11.95 19.57 19.24
C LEU A 206 -11.42 20.51 20.33
N VAL A 207 -10.23 20.22 20.87
CA VAL A 207 -9.56 21.08 21.86
C VAL A 207 -9.23 22.45 21.27
N LEU A 208 -8.71 22.50 20.05
CA LEU A 208 -8.27 23.75 19.41
C LEU A 208 -9.46 24.64 19.02
N LEU A 209 -10.56 24.05 18.53
CA LEU A 209 -11.82 24.76 18.31
C LEU A 209 -12.46 25.23 19.61
N GLY A 210 -12.41 24.42 20.67
CA GLY A 210 -12.87 24.79 22.00
C GLY A 210 -12.08 25.98 22.57
N LEU A 211 -10.76 26.01 22.35
CA LEU A 211 -9.89 27.09 22.82
C LEU A 211 -10.12 28.39 22.03
N LEU A 212 -10.35 28.30 20.72
CA LEU A 212 -10.75 29.44 19.88
C LEU A 212 -12.12 30.00 20.28
N ALA A 213 -13.10 29.13 20.53
CA ALA A 213 -14.42 29.52 21.00
C ALA A 213 -14.34 30.19 22.39
N TRP A 214 -13.50 29.67 23.28
CA TRP A 214 -13.25 30.27 24.59
C TRP A 214 -12.62 31.67 24.47
N LEU A 215 -11.66 31.84 23.57
CA LEU A 215 -10.99 33.13 23.33
C LEU A 215 -11.90 34.17 22.67
N ALA A 216 -12.92 33.74 21.92
CA ALA A 216 -13.92 34.62 21.32
C ALA A 216 -14.83 35.31 22.36
N ILE A 217 -15.11 34.65 23.49
CA ILE A 217 -15.97 35.17 24.56
C ILE A 217 -15.45 36.51 25.14
N PRO A 218 -14.20 36.64 25.63
CA PRO A 218 -13.68 37.90 26.14
C PRO A 218 -13.55 38.99 25.06
N ALA A 219 -13.31 38.61 23.80
CA ALA A 219 -13.26 39.54 22.67
C ALA A 219 -14.64 40.19 22.41
N ILE A 220 -15.72 39.42 22.47
CA ILE A 220 -17.10 39.91 22.31
C ILE A 220 -17.52 40.76 23.52
N VAL A 221 -17.17 40.35 24.74
CA VAL A 221 -17.50 41.09 25.97
C VAL A 221 -16.81 42.47 25.99
N SER A 222 -15.55 42.54 25.57
CA SER A 222 -14.79 43.80 25.54
C SER A 222 -15.31 44.79 24.48
N THR A 223 -15.66 44.30 23.28
CA THR A 223 -16.29 45.14 22.24
C THR A 223 -17.69 45.62 22.65
N TRP A 224 -18.50 44.77 23.28
CA TRP A 224 -19.82 45.15 23.78
C TRP A 224 -19.76 46.18 24.92
N LEU A 225 -18.84 46.01 25.88
CA LEU A 225 -18.63 46.99 26.96
C LEU A 225 -18.17 48.36 26.42
N GLY A 226 -17.23 48.36 25.45
CA GLY A 226 -16.74 49.57 24.80
C GLY A 226 -17.84 50.33 24.05
N TRP A 227 -18.65 49.61 23.29
CA TRP A 227 -19.79 50.17 22.57
C TRP A 227 -20.88 50.71 23.52
N ARG A 228 -21.17 49.99 24.60
CA ARG A 228 -22.14 50.41 25.62
C ARG A 228 -21.70 51.65 26.37
N LEU A 229 -20.41 51.83 26.63
CA LEU A 229 -19.87 53.07 27.22
C LEU A 229 -19.87 54.23 26.22
N ALA A 230 -19.60 53.97 24.94
CA ALA A 230 -19.65 54.99 23.88
C ALA A 230 -21.09 55.47 23.58
N ARG A 231 -22.08 54.60 23.79
CA ARG A 231 -23.50 54.87 23.54
C ARG A 231 -24.30 55.39 24.73
N ARG A 232 -23.70 55.75 25.87
CA ARG A 232 -24.45 56.47 26.91
C ARG A 232 -24.55 57.95 26.52
N PRO A 233 -25.68 58.45 25.97
CA PRO A 233 -25.92 59.89 25.94
C PRO A 233 -25.93 60.37 27.40
N ALA A 234 -25.34 61.53 27.65
CA ALA A 234 -25.50 62.22 28.91
C ALA A 234 -27.01 62.44 29.13
N LYS A 235 -27.63 61.65 30.02
CA LYS A 235 -29.02 61.89 30.41
C LYS A 235 -29.05 63.20 31.19
N THR A 236 -29.48 64.23 30.46
CA THR A 236 -30.31 65.36 30.86
C THR A 236 -30.98 65.16 32.22
N MET A 237 -30.67 66.03 33.19
CA MET A 237 -31.65 66.44 34.18
C MET A 237 -32.15 67.82 33.78
N ALA A 238 -33.28 67.82 33.08
CA ALA A 238 -34.17 68.96 32.95
C ALA A 238 -35.38 68.74 33.89
N ARG A 239 -35.82 69.86 34.52
CA ARG A 239 -37.04 70.11 35.31
C ARG A 239 -37.07 69.61 36.77
N ALA A 240 -37.12 70.54 37.72
CA ALA A 240 -38.40 71.08 38.25
C ALA A 240 -38.19 71.98 39.49
N ARG A 241 -38.30 73.30 39.27
CA ARG A 241 -38.94 74.36 40.08
C ARG A 241 -38.23 75.68 39.86
#